data_AF-A0A813GS40-F1
#
_entry.id   AF-A0A813GS40-F1
#
_cell.length_a   1.000
_cell.length_b   1.000
_cell.length_c   1.000
_cell.angle_alpha   90.00
_cell.angle_beta   90.00
_cell.angle_gamma   90.00
#
_symmetry.space_group_name_H-M   'P 1'
#
loop_
_entity.id
_entity.type
_entity.pdbx_description
1 polymer ?
#
loop_
_entity_poly.entity_id
_entity_poly.type
_entity_poly.pdbx_seq_one_letter_code
_entity_poly.pdbx_strand_id
1 'polypeptide(L)'
;VLPLELIFFRRVYSRLLDQQRSNEENGVALLCLQRSIGRLCRVLQDPRLFDAKQYNLHADGTVGWWEFSILWKEEKFAIHWSFAERVFLTLEEPSRSRLGKVMSVFVLLAILFSAGGFMVSTMRSMQNPLQFCCLFVVVIIVG
;
A
#
# COMPACT_ATOMS: atom_id res chain seq x y z
N VAL A 1 1.49 1.03 -15.49
CA VAL A 1 1.30 2.21 -14.63
C VAL A 1 -0.08 2.08 -14.01
N LEU A 2 -0.18 1.86 -12.70
CA LEU A 2 -1.49 1.83 -12.04
C LEU A 2 -1.93 3.29 -11.87
N PRO A 3 -3.10 3.72 -12.37
CA PRO A 3 -3.61 5.04 -12.00
C PRO A 3 -3.83 5.02 -10.49
N LEU A 4 -3.20 5.95 -9.77
CA LEU A 4 -3.50 6.09 -8.35
C LEU A 4 -5.00 6.32 -8.18
N GLU A 5 -5.60 5.62 -7.23
CA GLU A 5 -7.04 5.72 -7.02
C GLU A 5 -7.42 7.11 -6.51
N LEU A 6 -8.51 7.66 -7.05
CA LEU A 6 -9.11 8.93 -6.62
C LEU A 6 -9.32 9.01 -5.09
N ILE A 7 -9.49 7.85 -4.46
CA ILE A 7 -9.68 7.68 -3.01
C ILE A 7 -8.43 8.12 -2.22
N PHE A 8 -7.23 7.82 -2.73
CA PHE A 8 -5.99 8.26 -2.10
C PHE A 8 -5.91 9.79 -2.12
N PHE A 9 -6.23 10.42 -3.26
CA PHE A 9 -6.23 11.87 -3.40
C PHE A 9 -7.25 12.56 -2.51
N ARG A 10 -8.42 11.95 -2.36
CA ARG A 10 -9.44 12.43 -1.43
C ARG A 10 -8.91 12.42 0.01
N ARG A 11 -8.21 11.36 0.42
CA ARG A 11 -7.58 11.31 1.76
C ARG A 11 -6.49 12.36 1.93
N VAL A 12 -5.64 12.58 0.91
CA VAL A 12 -4.59 13.59 0.96
C VAL A 12 -5.19 14.99 1.08
N TYR A 13 -6.18 15.32 0.25
CA TYR A 13 -6.87 16.60 0.30
C TYR A 13 -7.57 16.83 1.65
N SER A 14 -8.28 15.82 2.18
CA SER A 14 -8.91 15.92 3.50
C SER A 14 -7.89 16.18 4.60
N ARG A 15 -6.70 15.54 4.55
CA ARG A 15 -5.63 15.80 5.52
C ARG A 15 -5.04 17.20 5.41
N LEU A 16 -4.85 17.69 4.18
CA LEU A 16 -4.39 19.07 3.95
C LEU A 16 -5.41 20.08 4.48
N LEU A 17 -6.70 19.82 4.27
CA LEU A 17 -7.78 20.65 4.78
C LEU A 17 -7.83 20.64 6.32
N ASP A 18 -7.73 19.47 6.95
CA ASP A 18 -7.69 19.36 8.42
C ASP A 18 -6.49 20.09 9.02
N GLN A 19 -5.34 20.09 8.35
CA GLN A 19 -4.15 20.82 8.79
C GLN A 19 -4.33 22.35 8.69
N GLN A 20 -5.22 22.81 7.80
CA GLN A 20 -5.46 24.23 7.54
C GLN A 20 -6.70 24.80 8.24
N ARG A 21 -7.49 23.95 8.91
CA ARG A 21 -8.79 24.26 9.54
C ARG A 21 -8.78 25.37 10.61
N SER A 22 -7.62 25.95 10.89
CA SER A 22 -7.48 27.20 11.65
C SER A 22 -7.85 28.45 10.84
N ASN A 23 -7.87 28.39 9.51
CA ASN A 23 -8.31 29.47 8.63
C ASN A 23 -9.67 29.10 8.04
N GLU A 24 -10.67 29.96 8.20
CA GLU A 24 -12.08 29.76 7.80
C GLU A 24 -12.34 29.68 6.27
N GLU A 25 -11.31 29.46 5.46
CA GLU A 25 -11.43 29.41 4.00
C GLU A 25 -11.76 28.00 3.51
N ASN A 26 -12.74 27.88 2.61
CA ASN A 26 -13.25 26.62 2.05
C ASN A 26 -12.29 25.93 1.05
N GLY A 27 -10.99 26.16 1.15
CA GLY A 27 -9.99 25.72 0.18
C GLY A 27 -8.60 25.51 0.78
N VAL A 28 -7.77 24.76 0.07
CA VAL A 28 -6.37 24.55 0.47
C VAL A 28 -5.54 25.72 -0.06
N ALA A 29 -4.74 26.36 0.79
CA ALA A 29 -3.88 27.46 0.39
C ALA A 29 -2.88 26.97 -0.67
N LEU A 30 -2.76 27.72 -1.77
CA LEU A 30 -1.93 27.36 -2.92
C LEU A 30 -0.48 27.05 -2.52
N LEU A 31 0.07 27.81 -1.56
CA LEU A 31 1.42 27.61 -1.03
C LEU A 31 1.57 26.28 -0.28
N CYS A 32 0.56 25.88 0.51
CA CYS A 32 0.55 24.59 1.22
C CYS A 32 0.50 23.43 0.23
N LEU A 33 -0.33 23.57 -0.82
CA LEU A 33 -0.42 22.59 -1.89
C LEU A 33 0.91 22.46 -2.63
N GLN A 34 1.49 23.57 -3.10
CA GLN A 34 2.75 23.59 -3.84
C GLN A 34 3.89 22.98 -3.01
N ARG A 35 3.96 23.28 -1.71
CA ARG A 35 4.96 22.72 -0.81
C ARG A 35 4.80 21.21 -0.63
N SER A 36 3.56 20.74 -0.50
CA SER A 36 3.25 19.32 -0.30
C SER A 36 3.53 18.51 -1.55
N ILE A 37 3.11 19.01 -2.72
CA ILE A 37 3.40 18.38 -4.01
C ILE A 37 4.89 18.45 -4.32
N GLY A 38 5.57 19.57 -4.05
CA GLY A 38 7.02 19.67 -4.23
C GLY A 38 7.81 18.65 -3.39
N ARG A 39 7.36 18.38 -2.15
CA ARG A 39 7.92 17.29 -1.34
C ARG A 39 7.66 15.92 -1.97
N LEU A 40 6.45 15.69 -2.48
CA LEU A 40 6.11 14.44 -3.16
C LEU A 40 6.94 14.25 -4.43
N CYS A 41 7.07 15.25 -5.30
CA CYS A 41 7.90 15.18 -6.50
C CYS A 41 9.36 14.88 -6.16
N ARG A 42 9.88 15.47 -5.08
CA ARG A 42 11.24 15.18 -4.60
C ARG A 42 11.42 13.74 -4.13
N VAL A 43 10.41 13.17 -3.46
CA VAL A 43 10.39 11.74 -3.06
C VAL A 43 10.29 10.84 -4.29
N LEU A 44 9.47 11.22 -5.26
CA LEU A 44 9.31 10.53 -6.53
C LEU A 44 10.51 10.68 -7.47
N GLN A 45 11.51 11.48 -7.10
CA GLN A 45 12.67 11.83 -7.93
C GLN A 45 12.27 12.38 -9.31
N ASP A 46 11.11 13.02 -9.41
CA ASP A 46 10.65 13.61 -10.66
C ASP A 46 11.32 14.99 -10.83
N PRO A 47 12.09 15.22 -11.92
CA PRO A 47 12.77 16.49 -12.15
C PRO A 47 11.81 17.64 -12.54
N ARG A 48 10.51 17.36 -12.70
CA ARG A 48 9.52 18.37 -13.10
C ARG A 48 9.33 19.45 -12.02
N LEU A 49 9.48 20.69 -12.44
CA LEU A 49 9.16 21.88 -11.64
C LEU A 49 7.64 22.06 -11.62
N PHE A 50 7.02 21.72 -10.49
CA PHE A 50 5.60 21.88 -10.29
C PHE A 50 5.26 23.35 -10.00
N ASP A 51 4.56 23.99 -10.94
CA ASP A 51 4.03 25.35 -10.77
C ASP A 51 2.52 25.31 -10.49
N ALA A 52 2.16 25.47 -9.22
CA ALA A 52 0.77 25.43 -8.78
C ALA A 52 -0.07 26.59 -9.35
N LYS A 53 0.58 27.69 -9.77
CA LYS A 53 -0.11 28.89 -10.27
C LYS A 53 -0.94 28.63 -11.52
N GLN A 54 -0.55 27.65 -12.33
CA GLN A 54 -1.26 27.31 -13.57
C GLN A 54 -2.66 26.74 -13.32
N TYR A 55 -2.90 26.21 -12.11
CA TYR A 55 -4.15 25.55 -11.73
C TYR A 55 -5.06 26.43 -10.86
N ASN A 56 -4.62 27.64 -10.51
CA ASN A 56 -5.42 28.62 -9.78
C ASN A 56 -6.31 29.40 -10.76
N LEU A 57 -7.39 28.78 -11.22
CA LEU A 57 -8.30 29.37 -12.21
C LEU A 57 -8.99 30.63 -11.68
N HIS A 58 -9.23 30.70 -10.37
CA HIS A 58 -9.96 31.78 -9.73
C HIS A 58 -9.06 32.93 -9.22
N ALA A 59 -7.74 32.76 -9.27
CA ALA A 59 -6.75 33.72 -8.76
C ALA A 59 -6.97 34.16 -7.30
N ASP A 60 -7.70 33.36 -6.52
CA ASP A 60 -8.06 33.63 -5.11
C ASP A 60 -6.95 33.18 -4.15
N GLY A 61 -6.01 32.37 -4.62
CA GLY A 61 -4.90 31.85 -3.82
C GLY A 61 -5.27 30.61 -3.02
N THR A 62 -6.49 30.09 -3.22
CA THR A 62 -6.94 28.81 -2.68
C THR A 62 -7.15 27.82 -3.81
N VAL A 63 -7.18 26.54 -3.49
CA VAL A 63 -7.43 25.47 -4.44
C VAL A 63 -8.58 24.64 -3.92
N GLY A 64 -9.67 24.65 -4.65
CA GLY A 64 -10.84 23.83 -4.37
C GLY A 64 -10.61 22.36 -4.75
N TRP A 65 -11.47 21.48 -4.26
CA TRP A 65 -11.41 20.04 -4.56
C TRP A 65 -11.46 19.75 -6.07
N TRP A 66 -12.23 20.51 -6.84
CA TRP A 66 -12.37 20.30 -8.28
C TRP A 66 -11.09 20.68 -9.04
N GLU A 67 -10.48 21.81 -8.71
CA GLU A 67 -9.19 22.25 -9.27
C GLU A 67 -8.08 21.26 -8.92
N PHE A 68 -8.05 20.79 -7.67
CA PHE A 68 -7.15 19.74 -7.23
C PHE A 68 -7.34 18.44 -8.01
N SER A 69 -8.59 18.08 -8.32
CA SER A 69 -8.89 16.87 -9.11
C SER A 69 -8.41 16.98 -10.56
N ILE A 70 -8.51 18.16 -11.18
CA ILE A 70 -8.00 18.42 -12.53
C ILE A 70 -6.49 18.36 -12.55
N LEU A 71 -5.85 19.09 -11.64
CA LEU A 71 -4.40 19.10 -11.47
C LEU A 71 -3.85 17.68 -11.42
N TRP A 72 -4.49 16.82 -10.65
CA TRP A 72 -4.05 15.43 -10.53
C TRP A 72 -4.29 14.58 -11.79
N LYS A 73 -5.38 14.84 -12.50
CA LYS A 73 -5.73 14.14 -13.73
C LYS A 73 -4.79 14.51 -14.89
N GLU A 74 -4.37 15.77 -14.94
CA GLU A 74 -3.51 16.30 -16.00
C GLU A 74 -2.04 15.95 -15.79
N GLU A 75 -1.54 16.11 -14.56
CA GLU A 75 -0.12 15.92 -14.28
C GLU A 75 0.30 14.44 -14.30
N LYS A 76 -0.68 13.53 -14.25
CA LYS A 76 -0.52 12.06 -14.33
C LYS A 76 0.73 11.61 -13.58
N PHE A 77 0.79 11.88 -12.27
CA PHE A 77 1.90 11.48 -11.42
C PHE A 77 2.14 9.96 -11.57
N ALA A 78 3.12 9.61 -12.39
CA ALA A 78 3.47 8.25 -12.70
C ALA A 78 4.42 7.76 -11.62
N ILE A 79 3.86 7.38 -10.47
CA ILE A 79 4.66 6.80 -9.40
C ILE A 79 5.24 5.49 -9.92
N HIS A 80 6.55 5.48 -10.16
CA HIS A 80 7.32 4.26 -10.35
C HIS A 80 7.44 3.57 -9.00
N TRP A 81 6.36 2.92 -8.57
CA TRP A 81 6.39 2.09 -7.38
C TRP A 81 7.37 0.95 -7.64
N SER A 82 8.46 0.92 -6.87
CA SER A 82 9.33 -0.25 -6.80
C SER A 82 8.50 -1.46 -6.35
N PHE A 83 8.84 -2.65 -6.84
CA PHE A 83 8.12 -3.87 -6.47
C PHE A 83 8.04 -4.06 -4.94
N ALA A 84 9.11 -3.70 -4.24
CA ALA A 84 9.19 -3.77 -2.78
C ALA A 84 8.17 -2.84 -2.08
N GLU A 85 7.96 -1.63 -2.61
CA GLU A 85 7.00 -0.66 -2.06
C GLU A 85 5.55 -1.13 -2.25
N ARG A 86 5.24 -1.76 -3.40
CA ARG A 86 3.92 -2.36 -3.62
C ARG A 86 3.65 -3.49 -2.63
N VAL A 87 4.65 -4.34 -2.40
CA VAL A 87 4.58 -5.40 -1.39
C VAL A 87 4.41 -4.79 0.00
N PHE A 88 5.16 -3.75 0.35
CA PHE A 88 5.03 -3.06 1.63
C PHE A 88 3.63 -2.47 1.85
N LEU A 89 3.10 -1.70 0.89
CA LEU A 89 1.74 -1.14 0.99
C LEU A 89 0.66 -2.21 1.06
N THR A 90 0.83 -3.33 0.34
CA THR A 90 -0.14 -4.43 0.39
C THR A 90 -0.09 -5.21 1.71
N LEU A 91 1.03 -5.15 2.43
CA LEU A 91 1.20 -5.77 3.74
C LEU A 91 0.73 -4.87 4.90
N GLU A 92 0.70 -3.54 4.72
CA GLU A 92 0.34 -2.58 5.78
C GLU A 92 -1.18 -2.52 6.08
N GLU A 93 -2.04 -2.76 5.08
CA GLU A 93 -3.51 -2.88 5.27
C GLU A 93 -4.03 -4.30 4.94
N PRO A 94 -3.73 -5.32 5.77
CA PRO A 94 -4.11 -6.71 5.48
C PRO A 94 -5.64 -6.93 5.50
N SER A 95 -6.39 -6.08 6.20
CA SER A 95 -7.85 -6.20 6.37
C SER A 95 -8.63 -5.85 5.10
N ARG A 96 -8.06 -5.02 4.20
CA ARG A 96 -8.72 -4.55 2.97
C ARG A 96 -8.14 -5.16 1.69
N SER A 97 -6.90 -5.64 1.71
CA SER A 97 -6.24 -6.21 0.54
C SER A 97 -6.44 -7.72 0.41
N ARG A 98 -6.87 -8.20 -0.77
CA ARG A 98 -6.94 -9.65 -1.08
C ARG A 98 -5.59 -10.35 -0.91
N LEU A 99 -4.50 -9.64 -1.22
CA LEU A 99 -3.12 -10.13 -1.06
C LEU A 99 -2.75 -10.33 0.42
N GLY A 100 -3.15 -9.40 1.28
CA GLY A 100 -2.95 -9.50 2.73
C GLY A 100 -3.64 -10.73 3.33
N LYS A 101 -4.86 -11.04 2.87
CA LYS A 101 -5.57 -12.27 3.26
C LYS A 101 -4.83 -13.53 2.82
N VAL A 102 -4.32 -13.57 1.58
CA VAL A 102 -3.55 -14.72 1.08
C VAL A 102 -2.27 -14.93 1.89
N MET A 103 -1.53 -13.85 2.17
CA MET A 103 -0.32 -13.93 3.00
C MET A 103 -0.61 -14.38 4.43
N SER A 104 -1.68 -13.89 5.04
CA SER A 104 -2.11 -14.31 6.38
C SER A 104 -2.47 -15.80 6.42
N VAL A 105 -3.22 -16.29 5.43
CA VAL A 105 -3.53 -17.72 5.28
C VAL A 105 -2.25 -18.54 5.08
N PHE A 106 -1.31 -18.05 4.26
CA PHE A 106 -0.04 -18.72 4.04
C PHE A 106 0.80 -18.86 5.33
N VAL A 107 0.91 -17.79 6.11
CA VAL A 107 1.59 -17.82 7.41
C VAL A 107 0.90 -18.78 8.37
N LEU A 108 -0.44 -18.79 8.42
CA LEU A 108 -1.19 -19.72 9.25
C LEU A 108 -0.94 -21.18 8.85
N LEU A 109 -0.93 -21.47 7.55
CA LEU A 109 -0.62 -22.81 7.03
C LEU A 109 0.81 -23.23 7.35
N ALA A 110 1.78 -22.32 7.24
CA ALA A 110 3.17 -22.60 7.59
C ALA A 110 3.32 -22.94 9.09
N ILE A 111 2.63 -22.21 9.97
CA ILE A 111 2.59 -22.50 11.41
C ILE A 111 1.96 -23.87 11.67
N LEU A 112 0.83 -24.18 11.04
CA LEU A 112 0.16 -25.48 11.18
C LEU A 112 1.04 -26.63 10.69
N PHE A 113 1.71 -26.46 9.56
CA PHE A 113 2.61 -27.47 9.00
C PHE A 113 3.83 -27.69 9.90
N SER A 114 4.42 -26.62 10.43
CA SER A 114 5.53 -26.70 11.37
C SER A 114 5.13 -27.37 12.68
N ALA A 115 3.98 -27.00 13.25
CA ALA A 115 3.47 -27.59 14.49
C ALA A 115 3.07 -29.07 14.30
N GLY A 116 2.42 -29.40 13.18
CA GLY A 116 2.07 -30.77 12.83
C GLY A 116 3.30 -31.65 12.63
N GLY A 117 4.31 -31.15 11.91
CA GLY A 117 5.60 -31.84 11.74
C GLY A 117 6.30 -32.11 13.07
N PHE A 118 6.28 -31.13 13.98
CA PHE A 118 6.84 -31.29 15.32
C PHE A 118 6.10 -32.36 16.16
N MET A 119 4.76 -32.37 16.12
CA MET A 119 3.96 -33.40 16.80
C MET A 119 4.24 -34.80 16.24
N VAL A 120 4.30 -34.95 14.92
CA VAL A 120 4.60 -36.23 14.26
C VAL A 120 6.02 -36.70 14.62
N SER A 121 6.99 -35.80 14.65
CA SER A 121 8.36 -36.10 15.08
C SER A 121 8.41 -36.60 16.53
N THR A 122 7.69 -35.91 17.42
CA THR A 122 7.61 -36.27 18.84
C THR A 122 6.90 -37.62 19.06
N MET A 123 5.84 -37.91 18.29
CA MET A 123 5.15 -39.21 18.33
C MET A 123 6.01 -40.35 17.77
N ARG A 124 6.78 -40.11 16.69
CA ARG A 124 7.74 -41.09 16.17
C ARG A 124 8.85 -41.40 17.17
N SER A 125 9.22 -40.47 18.04
CA SER A 125 10.16 -40.74 19.13
C SER A 125 9.61 -41.74 20.17
N MET A 126 8.30 -42.03 20.16
CA MET A 126 7.68 -43.05 21.02
C MET A 126 7.31 -44.34 20.28
N GLN A 127 7.49 -44.41 18.95
CA GLN A 127 7.31 -45.62 18.16
C GLN A 127 8.67 -46.12 17.64
N ASN A 128 9.10 -47.24 18.22
CA ASN A 128 10.32 -48.01 17.93
C ASN A 128 10.83 -48.02 16.46
N PRO A 129 12.15 -48.20 16.23
CA PRO A 129 12.91 -47.75 15.05
C PRO A 129 12.75 -48.56 13.73
N LEU A 130 11.66 -49.28 13.47
CA LEU A 130 11.62 -50.28 12.37
C LEU A 130 10.72 -49.97 11.16
N GLN A 131 10.10 -48.79 11.02
CA GLN A 131 9.15 -48.52 9.90
C GLN A 131 9.46 -47.31 9.01
N PHE A 132 10.65 -46.71 9.11
CA PHE A 132 10.98 -45.45 8.40
C PHE A 132 11.02 -45.53 6.86
N CYS A 133 10.91 -46.69 6.23
CA CYS A 133 11.07 -46.78 4.77
C CYS A 133 9.78 -46.63 3.93
N CYS A 134 8.58 -46.88 4.49
CA CYS A 134 7.37 -46.95 3.65
C CYS A 134 6.51 -45.67 3.61
N LEU A 135 6.57 -44.79 4.62
CA LEU A 135 5.55 -43.74 4.75
C LEU A 135 5.82 -42.45 3.94
N PHE A 136 7.07 -42.22 3.51
CA PHE A 136 7.42 -41.00 2.75
C PHE A 136 6.89 -41.02 1.32
N VAL A 137 6.59 -42.20 0.77
CA VAL A 137 6.12 -42.36 -0.62
C VAL A 137 4.61 -42.04 -0.77
N VAL A 138 3.80 -42.27 0.27
CA VAL A 138 2.33 -42.10 0.14
C VAL A 138 1.89 -40.63 0.21
N VAL A 139 2.60 -39.80 0.96
CA VAL A 139 2.22 -38.38 1.13
C VAL A 139 2.59 -37.51 -0.08
N ILE A 140 3.57 -37.93 -0.88
CA ILE A 140 3.96 -37.20 -2.10
C ILE A 140 3.08 -37.60 -3.30
N ILE A 141 2.47 -38.79 -3.30
CA ILE A 141 1.69 -39.29 -4.47
C ILE A 141 0.22 -38.84 -4.44
N VAL A 142 -0.32 -38.42 -3.30
CA VAL A 142 -1.76 -38.05 -3.15
C VAL A 142 -1.97 -36.54 -2.96
N GLY A 143 -0.91 -35.73 -2.96
CA GLY A 143 -0.97 -34.27 -2.86
C GLY A 143 -0.83 -33.56 -4.19
#